data_AF-A0A9E0QK79-F1
#
_entry.id   AF-A0A9E0QK79-F1
#
_cell.length_a   1.000
_cell.length_b   1.000
_cell.length_c   1.000
_cell.angle_alpha   90.00
_cell.angle_beta   90.00
_cell.angle_gamma   90.00
#
_symmetry.space_group_name_H-M   'P 1'
#
loop_
_entity.id
_entity.type
_entity.pdbx_description
1 polymer ?
#
loop_
_entity_poly.entity_id
_entity_poly.type
_entity_poly.pdbx_seq_one_letter_code
_entity_poly.pdbx_strand_id
1 'polypeptide(L)'
;LLGRKVLIGSRGKVVREFTGDIAKFCRANVANSSMRPFVWELTKIATQWNYLTVRIMLQARKDRDMVGTASNDFLMYSGYAMLAYFWAKMAAVAFDKLENGGAEEPAFYEAKIQTAEFYFDRILPRTKSHAEGMLKPTSSIMKMKAEHFNFN
;
A
#
# COMPACT_ATOMS: atom_id res chain seq x y z
N LEU A 1 11.10 -5.21 -8.83
CA LEU A 1 9.69 -5.57 -8.53
C LEU A 1 8.75 -5.16 -9.69
N LEU A 2 8.57 -3.87 -9.92
CA LEU A 2 7.58 -3.29 -10.85
C LEU A 2 7.70 -3.80 -12.29
N GLY A 3 8.82 -3.54 -12.99
CA GLY A 3 8.96 -3.89 -14.41
C GLY A 3 8.77 -5.38 -14.72
N ARG A 4 9.57 -6.27 -14.13
CA ARG A 4 9.52 -7.70 -14.45
C ARG A 4 8.29 -8.42 -13.88
N LYS A 5 7.97 -8.27 -12.59
CA LYS A 5 6.92 -9.07 -11.94
C LYS A 5 5.52 -8.49 -12.16
N VAL A 6 5.36 -7.18 -11.98
CA VAL A 6 4.05 -6.53 -12.03
C VAL A 6 3.67 -6.20 -13.47
N LEU A 7 4.52 -5.51 -14.23
CA LEU A 7 4.14 -5.03 -15.57
C LEU A 7 4.26 -6.12 -16.64
N ILE A 8 5.41 -6.77 -16.75
CA ILE A 8 5.68 -7.75 -17.82
C ILE A 8 5.07 -9.12 -17.48
N GLY A 9 5.42 -9.68 -16.31
CA GLY A 9 5.05 -11.05 -15.95
C GLY A 9 3.57 -11.23 -15.71
N SER A 10 2.95 -10.35 -14.91
CA SER A 10 1.55 -10.49 -14.52
C SER A 10 0.58 -9.48 -15.14
N ARG A 11 1.07 -8.45 -15.85
CA ARG A 11 0.25 -7.36 -16.41
C ARG A 11 -0.69 -6.75 -15.36
N GLY A 12 -0.16 -6.51 -14.15
CA GLY A 12 -0.87 -5.97 -13.00
C GLY A 12 -1.83 -6.95 -12.32
N LYS A 13 -1.91 -8.23 -12.74
CA LYS A 13 -2.81 -9.22 -12.15
C LYS A 13 -2.52 -9.48 -10.68
N VAL A 14 -1.24 -9.56 -10.29
CA VAL A 14 -0.84 -9.82 -8.90
C VAL A 14 -1.32 -8.74 -7.92
N VAL A 15 -1.34 -7.47 -8.34
CA VAL A 15 -1.86 -6.36 -7.54
C VAL A 15 -3.39 -6.47 -7.43
N ARG A 16 -4.06 -6.76 -8.55
CA ARG A 16 -5.52 -6.94 -8.59
C ARG A 16 -5.99 -8.10 -7.71
N GLU A 17 -5.29 -9.23 -7.74
CA GLU A 17 -5.59 -10.39 -6.90
C GLU A 17 -5.44 -10.05 -5.42
N PHE A 18 -4.29 -9.49 -5.02
CA PHE A 18 -4.04 -9.17 -3.61
C PHE A 18 -4.97 -8.08 -3.06
N THR A 19 -5.24 -7.04 -3.86
CA THR A 19 -6.24 -6.02 -3.49
C THR A 19 -7.66 -6.57 -3.48
N GLY A 20 -7.95 -7.62 -4.26
CA GLY A 20 -9.17 -8.41 -4.17
C GLY A 20 -9.33 -9.11 -2.80
N ASP A 21 -8.24 -9.66 -2.25
CA ASP A 21 -8.24 -10.22 -0.90
C ASP A 21 -8.49 -9.14 0.16
N ILE A 22 -7.85 -7.97 0.03
CA ILE A 22 -8.11 -6.81 0.90
C ILE A 22 -9.60 -6.41 0.82
N ALA A 23 -10.16 -6.32 -0.38
CA ALA A 23 -11.57 -5.95 -0.57
C ALA A 23 -12.52 -7.02 0.00
N LYS A 24 -12.18 -8.31 -0.08
CA LYS A 24 -12.94 -9.39 0.56
C LYS A 24 -12.93 -9.26 2.08
N PHE A 25 -11.76 -9.01 2.66
CA PHE A 25 -11.61 -8.77 4.10
C PHE A 25 -12.38 -7.53 4.56
N CYS A 26 -12.28 -6.43 3.82
CA CYS A 26 -13.01 -5.20 4.09
C CYS A 26 -14.53 -5.41 4.09
N ARG A 27 -15.05 -6.12 3.08
CA ARG A 27 -16.48 -6.47 3.02
C ARG A 27 -16.94 -7.34 4.20
N ALA A 28 -16.12 -8.30 4.62
CA ALA A 28 -16.45 -9.16 5.76
C ALA A 28 -16.51 -8.40 7.10
N ASN A 29 -15.80 -7.27 7.22
CA ASN A 29 -15.70 -6.50 8.45
C ASN A 29 -16.47 -5.16 8.44
N VAL A 30 -17.18 -4.83 7.35
CA VAL A 30 -17.85 -3.53 7.19
C VAL A 30 -18.92 -3.25 8.25
N ALA A 31 -19.57 -4.30 8.76
CA ALA A 31 -20.59 -4.21 9.79
C ALA A 31 -20.00 -4.09 11.21
N ASN A 32 -18.74 -4.47 11.42
CA ASN A 32 -18.06 -4.37 12.71
C ASN A 32 -17.64 -2.91 12.94
N SER A 33 -18.26 -2.27 13.94
CA SER A 33 -18.03 -0.85 14.27
C SER A 33 -16.57 -0.55 14.63
N SER A 34 -15.93 -1.43 15.39
CA SER A 34 -14.53 -1.29 15.82
C SER A 34 -13.55 -1.39 14.63
N MET A 35 -13.93 -2.13 13.60
CA MET A 35 -13.12 -2.30 12.39
C MET A 35 -13.32 -1.21 11.33
N ARG A 36 -14.36 -0.36 11.45
CA ARG A 36 -14.70 0.64 10.42
C ARG A 36 -13.52 1.55 10.02
N PRO A 37 -12.72 2.10 10.94
CA PRO A 37 -11.60 2.97 10.56
C PRO A 37 -10.57 2.24 9.67
N PHE A 38 -10.21 1.01 10.05
CA PHE A 38 -9.27 0.18 9.29
C PHE A 38 -9.81 -0.20 7.91
N VAL A 39 -11.07 -0.65 7.86
CA VAL A 39 -11.74 -1.08 6.62
C VAL A 39 -11.83 0.07 5.61
N TRP A 40 -12.16 1.27 6.08
CA TRP A 40 -12.28 2.45 5.23
C TRP A 40 -10.94 2.83 4.60
N GLU A 41 -9.89 2.95 5.41
CA GLU A 41 -8.55 3.32 4.89
C GLU A 41 -7.97 2.22 4.00
N LEU A 42 -8.15 0.94 4.34
CA LEU A 42 -7.72 -0.17 3.48
C LEU A 42 -8.42 -0.17 2.12
N THR A 43 -9.72 0.13 2.10
CA THR A 43 -10.48 0.20 0.85
C THR A 43 -9.93 1.31 -0.06
N LYS A 44 -9.61 2.48 0.51
CA LYS A 44 -8.96 3.57 -0.23
C LYS A 44 -7.60 3.18 -0.77
N ILE A 45 -6.74 2.60 0.07
CA ILE A 45 -5.39 2.17 -0.30
C ILE A 45 -5.45 1.10 -1.41
N ALA A 46 -6.32 0.09 -1.29
CA ALA A 46 -6.48 -0.94 -2.31
C ALA A 46 -6.95 -0.37 -3.66
N THR A 47 -7.89 0.57 -3.62
CA THR A 47 -8.39 1.25 -4.82
C THR A 47 -7.30 2.10 -5.47
N GLN A 48 -6.60 2.91 -4.67
CA GLN A 48 -5.52 3.76 -5.15
C GLN A 48 -4.35 2.92 -5.70
N TRP A 49 -4.01 1.78 -5.09
CA TRP A 49 -2.95 0.91 -5.58
C TRP A 49 -3.23 0.36 -6.99
N ASN A 50 -4.46 -0.08 -7.25
CA ASN A 50 -4.88 -0.50 -8.59
C ASN A 50 -4.79 0.64 -9.59
N TYR A 51 -5.31 1.81 -9.21
CA TYR A 51 -5.24 3.01 -10.03
C TYR A 51 -3.80 3.39 -10.39
N LEU A 52 -2.90 3.46 -9.41
CA LEU A 52 -1.48 3.77 -9.60
C LEU A 52 -0.81 2.76 -10.55
N THR A 53 -1.11 1.48 -10.38
CA THR A 53 -0.59 0.41 -11.25
C THR A 53 -1.02 0.61 -12.70
N VAL A 54 -2.30 0.94 -12.94
CA VAL A 54 -2.83 1.23 -14.28
C VAL A 54 -2.19 2.48 -14.87
N ARG A 55 -2.06 3.56 -14.08
CA ARG A 55 -1.42 4.81 -14.53
C ARG A 55 0.02 4.60 -14.97
N ILE A 56 0.81 3.88 -14.18
CA ILE A 56 2.19 3.51 -14.54
C ILE A 56 2.20 2.67 -15.82
N MET A 57 1.34 1.66 -15.95
CA MET A 57 1.25 0.84 -17.16
C MET A 57 1.00 1.67 -18.41
N LEU A 58 0.07 2.65 -18.34
CA LEU A 58 -0.27 3.50 -19.47
C LEU A 58 0.88 4.45 -19.83
N GLN A 59 1.54 5.03 -18.84
CA GLN A 59 2.66 5.96 -19.06
C GLN A 59 3.91 5.23 -19.56
N ALA A 60 4.18 4.02 -19.05
CA ALA A 60 5.28 3.15 -19.47
C ALA A 60 5.22 2.75 -20.96
N ARG A 61 4.04 2.78 -21.58
CA ARG A 61 3.89 2.56 -23.03
C ARG A 61 4.46 3.71 -23.86
N LYS A 62 4.46 4.93 -23.33
CA LYS A 62 4.96 6.14 -23.99
C LYS A 62 6.41 6.43 -23.63
N ASP A 63 6.77 6.16 -22.38
CA ASP A 63 8.09 6.43 -21.82
C ASP A 63 8.54 5.23 -20.98
N ARG A 64 9.55 4.51 -21.47
CA ARG A 64 10.04 3.29 -20.81
C ARG A 64 10.76 3.59 -19.49
N ASP A 65 11.34 4.78 -19.33
CA ASP A 65 12.07 5.18 -18.12
C ASP A 65 11.10 5.43 -16.95
N MET A 66 9.82 5.61 -17.25
CA MET A 66 8.76 5.70 -16.24
C MET A 66 8.78 4.49 -15.29
N VAL A 67 9.08 3.30 -15.80
CA VAL A 67 9.11 2.08 -14.99
C VAL A 67 10.26 2.12 -13.98
N GLY A 68 11.40 2.68 -14.38
CA GLY A 68 12.57 2.82 -13.51
C GLY A 68 12.34 3.87 -12.43
N THR A 69 11.91 5.05 -12.83
CA THR A 69 11.67 6.19 -11.93
C THR A 69 10.57 5.92 -10.90
N ALA A 70 9.50 5.21 -11.28
CA ALA A 70 8.41 4.85 -10.36
C ALA A 70 8.71 3.63 -9.46
N SER A 71 9.81 2.91 -9.69
CA SER A 71 10.02 1.57 -9.11
C SER A 71 10.14 1.57 -7.59
N ASN A 72 10.86 2.53 -7.03
CA ASN A 72 11.07 2.64 -5.58
C ASN A 72 9.78 3.05 -4.87
N ASP A 73 9.11 4.10 -5.36
CA ASP A 73 7.86 4.56 -4.77
C ASP A 73 6.77 3.49 -4.84
N PHE A 74 6.69 2.76 -5.96
CA PHE A 74 5.76 1.65 -6.09
C PHE A 74 6.05 0.53 -5.07
N LEU A 75 7.32 0.19 -4.86
CA LEU A 75 7.74 -0.81 -3.88
C LEU A 75 7.34 -0.38 -2.46
N MET A 76 7.65 0.86 -2.08
CA MET A 76 7.34 1.40 -0.76
C MET A 76 5.83 1.46 -0.52
N TYR A 77 5.07 2.01 -1.47
CA TYR A 77 3.61 2.03 -1.41
C TYR A 77 3.02 0.63 -1.21
N SER A 78 3.50 -0.34 -2.00
CA SER A 78 3.06 -1.74 -1.92
C SER A 78 3.34 -2.33 -0.53
N GLY A 79 4.53 -2.09 0.02
CA GLY A 79 4.90 -2.56 1.36
C GLY A 79 4.00 -2.00 2.46
N TYR A 80 3.71 -0.69 2.41
CA TYR A 80 2.80 -0.06 3.36
C TYR A 80 1.38 -0.61 3.26
N ALA A 81 0.87 -0.79 2.04
CA ALA A 81 -0.46 -1.36 1.81
C ALA A 81 -0.57 -2.80 2.34
N MET A 82 0.44 -3.63 2.09
CA MET A 82 0.48 -5.01 2.58
C MET A 82 0.52 -5.08 4.12
N LEU A 83 1.37 -4.28 4.75
CA LEU A 83 1.45 -4.23 6.22
C LEU A 83 0.17 -3.71 6.86
N ALA A 84 -0.47 -2.68 6.28
CA ALA A 84 -1.77 -2.20 6.75
C ALA A 84 -2.81 -3.33 6.75
N TYR A 85 -2.84 -4.14 5.69
CA TYR A 85 -3.77 -5.27 5.60
C TYR A 85 -3.54 -6.29 6.72
N PHE A 86 -2.29 -6.68 6.98
CA PHE A 86 -2.00 -7.63 8.06
C PHE A 86 -2.23 -7.04 9.45
N TRP A 87 -1.96 -5.75 9.66
CA TRP A 87 -2.32 -5.06 10.91
C TRP A 87 -3.82 -5.06 11.15
N ALA A 88 -4.63 -4.76 10.14
CA ALA A 88 -6.09 -4.82 10.27
C ALA A 88 -6.59 -6.26 10.53
N LYS A 89 -5.98 -7.27 9.92
CA LYS A 89 -6.30 -8.69 10.23
C LYS A 89 -6.01 -9.03 11.68
N MET A 90 -4.86 -8.60 12.21
CA MET A 90 -4.52 -8.80 13.62
C MET A 90 -5.47 -8.04 14.54
N ALA A 91 -5.82 -6.80 14.21
CA ALA A 91 -6.79 -6.01 14.97
C ALA A 91 -8.17 -6.67 15.01
N ALA A 92 -8.67 -7.19 13.88
CA ALA A 92 -9.95 -7.90 13.82
C ALA A 92 -9.98 -9.13 14.76
N VAL A 93 -8.90 -9.91 14.78
CA VAL A 93 -8.78 -11.04 15.71
C VAL A 93 -8.67 -10.55 17.15
N ALA A 94 -7.89 -9.50 17.42
CA ALA A 94 -7.75 -8.95 18.76
C ALA A 94 -9.07 -8.43 19.33
N PHE A 95 -9.88 -7.72 18.52
CA PHE A 95 -11.23 -7.30 18.92
C PHE A 95 -12.12 -8.51 19.25
N ASP A 96 -12.13 -9.54 18.39
CA ASP A 96 -12.87 -10.79 18.66
C ASP A 96 -12.45 -11.45 19.98
N LYS A 97 -11.14 -11.52 20.26
CA LYS A 97 -10.63 -12.16 21.48
C LYS A 97 -10.86 -11.37 22.75
N LEU A 98 -10.97 -10.06 22.67
CA LEU A 98 -11.40 -9.24 23.81
C LEU A 98 -12.89 -9.42 24.12
N GLU A 99 -13.74 -9.60 23.10
CA GLU A 99 -15.19 -9.77 23.27
C GLU A 99 -15.58 -11.20 23.65
N ASN A 100 -15.00 -12.19 22.97
CA ASN A 100 -15.39 -13.60 23.05
C ASN A 100 -14.41 -14.48 23.85
N GLY A 101 -13.34 -13.89 24.38
CA GLY A 101 -12.28 -14.58 25.10
C GLY A 101 -11.17 -15.14 24.18
N GLY A 102 -9.93 -15.06 24.66
CA GLY A 102 -8.73 -15.53 23.99
C GLY A 102 -7.81 -16.33 24.91
N ALA A 103 -6.76 -16.90 24.32
CA ALA A 103 -5.76 -17.68 25.06
C ALA A 103 -4.72 -16.80 25.76
N GLU A 104 -4.55 -15.55 25.30
CA GLU A 104 -3.61 -14.58 25.85
C GLU A 104 -4.33 -13.59 26.78
N GLU A 105 -3.56 -12.88 27.60
CA GLU A 105 -4.06 -11.81 28.46
C GLU A 105 -4.70 -10.66 27.65
N PRO A 106 -5.78 -10.01 28.15
CA PRO A 106 -6.45 -8.90 27.46
C PRO A 106 -5.48 -7.79 27.01
N ALA A 107 -4.50 -7.44 27.84
CA ALA A 107 -3.49 -6.43 27.54
C ALA A 107 -2.67 -6.72 26.27
N PHE A 108 -2.48 -7.99 25.91
CA PHE A 108 -1.81 -8.36 24.65
C PHE A 108 -2.65 -7.98 23.42
N TYR A 109 -3.95 -8.26 23.47
CA TYR A 109 -4.87 -7.92 22.38
C TYR A 109 -5.06 -6.41 22.25
N GLU A 110 -5.17 -5.69 23.37
CA GLU A 110 -5.18 -4.23 23.39
C GLU A 110 -3.92 -3.65 22.74
N ALA A 111 -2.74 -4.16 23.09
CA ALA A 111 -1.48 -3.73 22.48
C ALA A 111 -1.45 -3.98 20.96
N LYS A 112 -2.04 -5.07 20.47
CA LYS A 112 -2.17 -5.33 19.03
C LYS A 112 -3.03 -4.30 18.33
N ILE A 113 -4.17 -3.94 18.92
CA ILE A 113 -5.07 -2.92 18.40
C ILE A 113 -4.35 -1.57 18.35
N GLN A 114 -3.77 -1.13 19.47
CA GLN A 114 -3.06 0.14 19.57
C GLN A 114 -1.88 0.23 18.58
N THR A 115 -1.17 -0.87 18.35
CA THR A 115 -0.10 -0.90 17.35
C THR A 115 -0.64 -0.76 15.93
N ALA A 116 -1.78 -1.38 15.64
CA ALA A 116 -2.46 -1.22 14.35
C ALA A 116 -2.92 0.23 14.16
N GLU A 117 -3.54 0.84 15.18
CA GLU A 117 -3.95 2.26 15.17
C GLU A 117 -2.75 3.18 14.90
N PHE A 118 -1.66 3.01 15.65
CA PHE A 118 -0.41 3.75 15.42
C PHE A 118 0.08 3.60 13.97
N TYR A 119 0.05 2.39 13.43
CA TYR A 119 0.49 2.15 12.06
C TYR A 119 -0.37 2.93 11.06
N PHE A 120 -1.70 2.88 11.21
CA PHE A 120 -2.64 3.58 10.33
C PHE A 120 -2.53 5.10 10.46
N ASP A 121 -2.28 5.63 11.65
CA ASP A 121 -2.21 7.06 11.90
C ASP A 121 -0.85 7.68 11.56
N ARG A 122 0.25 6.97 11.82
CA ARG A 122 1.61 7.54 11.74
C ARG A 122 2.44 7.04 10.58
N ILE A 123 2.21 5.80 10.14
CA ILE A 123 3.05 5.15 9.14
C ILE A 123 2.37 5.11 7.78
N LEU A 124 1.11 4.65 7.72
CA LEU A 124 0.35 4.52 6.48
C LEU A 124 0.22 5.84 5.68
N PRO A 125 0.12 7.04 6.29
CA PRO A 125 0.02 8.28 5.52
C PRO A 125 1.24 8.58 4.64
N ARG A 126 2.40 7.95 4.90
CA ARG A 126 3.60 8.04 4.04
C ARG A 126 3.35 7.49 2.63
N THR A 127 2.32 6.67 2.44
CA THR A 127 1.87 6.25 1.10
C THR A 127 1.52 7.41 0.18
N LYS A 128 1.05 8.54 0.73
CA LYS A 128 0.64 9.71 -0.06
C LYS A 128 1.80 10.29 -0.87
N SER A 129 2.98 10.47 -0.25
CA SER A 129 4.15 10.99 -0.95
C SER A 129 4.62 10.03 -2.05
N HIS A 130 4.63 8.73 -1.79
CA HIS A 130 4.97 7.72 -2.81
C HIS A 130 3.95 7.69 -3.96
N ALA A 131 2.65 7.80 -3.66
CA ALA A 131 1.59 7.85 -4.67
C ALA A 131 1.75 9.06 -5.61
N GLU A 132 2.10 10.22 -5.05
CA GLU A 132 2.36 11.42 -5.83
C GLU A 132 3.67 11.34 -6.62
N GLY A 133 4.74 10.86 -5.98
CA GLY A 133 6.08 10.74 -6.55
C GLY A 133 6.12 9.81 -7.75
N MET A 134 5.51 8.62 -7.63
CA MET A 134 5.57 7.58 -8.67
C MET A 134 4.90 7.95 -9.98
N LEU A 135 4.13 9.04 -10.04
CA LEU A 135 3.46 9.53 -11.25
C LEU A 135 4.09 10.82 -11.80
N LYS A 136 5.16 11.33 -11.18
CA LYS A 136 5.84 12.54 -11.68
C LYS A 136 6.53 12.26 -13.02
N PRO A 137 6.67 13.28 -13.88
CA PRO A 137 7.37 13.14 -15.15
C PRO A 137 8.81 12.68 -14.95
N THR A 138 9.30 11.76 -15.79
CA THR A 138 10.69 11.28 -15.77
C THR A 138 11.71 12.42 -15.87
N SER A 139 11.35 13.53 -16.54
CA SER A 139 12.17 14.72 -16.65
C SER A 139 12.57 15.32 -15.29
N SER A 140 11.82 15.12 -14.20
CA SER A 140 12.24 15.63 -12.88
C SER A 140 13.51 14.96 -12.36
N ILE A 141 13.87 13.80 -12.91
CA ILE A 141 15.06 13.03 -12.55
C ILE A 141 16.06 13.04 -13.72
N MET A 142 15.56 12.95 -14.96
CA MET A 142 16.38 12.68 -16.14
C MET A 142 16.76 13.94 -16.95
N LYS A 143 16.21 15.13 -16.63
CA LYS A 143 16.50 16.36 -17.40
C LYS A 143 17.91 16.91 -17.14
N MET A 144 18.50 16.60 -15.99
CA MET A 144 19.83 17.09 -15.63
C MET A 144 20.88 16.46 -16.53
N LYS A 145 21.65 17.29 -17.23
CA LYS A 145 22.77 16.83 -18.05
C LYS A 145 23.87 16.25 -17.15
N ALA A 146 24.57 15.23 -17.65
CA ALA A 146 25.64 14.56 -16.92
C ALA A 146 26.73 15.53 -16.42
N GLU A 147 27.10 16.52 -17.22
CA GLU A 147 28.08 17.55 -16.89
C GLU A 147 27.70 18.42 -15.68
N HIS A 148 26.40 18.57 -15.39
CA HIS A 148 25.96 19.34 -14.23
C HIS A 148 26.02 18.55 -12.91
N PHE A 149 26.34 17.24 -12.93
CA PHE A 149 26.53 16.47 -11.69
C PHE A 149 27.89 16.75 -11.03
N ASN A 150 28.82 17.39 -11.75
CA ASN A 150 30.12 17.76 -11.22
C ASN A 150 30.48 19.20 -11.62
N PHE A 151 30.29 20.14 -10.69
CA PHE A 151 30.87 21.47 -10.78
C PHE A 151 32.19 21.44 -10.01
N ASN A 152 33.29 21.22 -10.72
CA ASN A 152 34.63 21.48 -10.19
C ASN A 152 34.87 22.98 -10.10
#